data_AF-A0A7C1B1C6-F1
#
_entry.id   AF-A0A7C1B1C6-F1
#
_cell.length_a   1.000
_cell.length_b   1.000
_cell.length_c   1.000
_cell.angle_alpha   90.00
_cell.angle_beta   90.00
_cell.angle_gamma   90.00
#
_symmetry.space_group_name_H-M   'P 1'
#
loop_
_entity.id
_entity.type
_entity.pdbx_description
1 polymer ?
#
loop_
_entity_poly.entity_id
_entity_poly.type
_entity_poly.pdbx_seq_one_letter_code
_entity_poly.pdbx_strand_id
1 'polypeptide(L)'
;MLVFCKNDNTREKAKDILDLFAYASKHVNYEIIDPDVHPSEAKKYAIERYGQAVLVGNGKQQRIEAVSEQNLDSAILKLKMSGKKTIYFTMGHGERDIEDNNKDGLATLKNALESDNYRVEKLILMREKSVPLDAGLVAVIGPKKQFLPEEIKELDEYIKQGGNLFVALDPMEDTGLEGLLSEYGVVLGNDMIIDKFSRILGGDYLIPVVSEYGDVDALRGFRYATFFPTARSLSIKKTLPKGIEIKWLARTSSQSWAETDLDRLERQGKAQLDKKDKKGPVDIGLFLKKKLDTKGGGYARLIVFGDSDFLSNTYIMTSGNEDLAMNCMNMLLGERELVVIKKKKANHLTPLTPYQASLMFWVPVVAIPCVILFIGISVFLVRRRA
;
A
#
# COMPACT_ATOMS: atom_id res chain seq x y z
N MET A 1 -29.36 -12.63 4.94
CA MET A 1 -28.44 -12.95 3.83
C MET A 1 -29.25 -13.68 2.78
N LEU A 2 -29.08 -13.35 1.50
CA LEU A 2 -29.76 -13.99 0.38
C LEU A 2 -28.69 -14.61 -0.52
N VAL A 3 -28.78 -15.90 -0.78
CA VAL A 3 -27.79 -16.62 -1.59
C VAL A 3 -28.47 -17.18 -2.82
N PHE A 4 -27.94 -16.86 -4.00
CA PHE A 4 -28.56 -17.22 -5.27
C PHE A 4 -27.80 -18.39 -5.90
N CYS A 5 -28.32 -19.61 -5.69
CA CYS A 5 -27.72 -20.85 -6.16
C CYS A 5 -28.76 -21.70 -6.89
N LYS A 6 -28.33 -22.38 -7.96
CA LYS A 6 -29.11 -23.46 -8.55
C LYS A 6 -29.07 -24.69 -7.62
N ASN A 7 -30.01 -25.61 -7.77
CA ASN A 7 -29.97 -26.93 -7.12
C ASN A 7 -28.79 -27.77 -7.62
N ASP A 8 -27.59 -27.48 -7.13
CA ASP A 8 -26.35 -28.18 -7.43
C ASP A 8 -25.42 -28.24 -6.20
N ASN A 9 -24.22 -28.80 -6.37
CA ASN A 9 -23.20 -28.93 -5.31
C ASN A 9 -22.77 -27.56 -4.71
N THR A 10 -23.00 -26.45 -5.42
CA THR A 10 -22.75 -25.09 -4.91
C THR A 10 -23.73 -24.74 -3.80
N ARG A 11 -24.98 -25.20 -3.89
CA ARG A 11 -26.01 -25.01 -2.86
C ARG A 11 -25.62 -25.64 -1.54
N GLU A 12 -25.14 -26.88 -1.56
CA GLU A 12 -24.72 -27.59 -0.34
C GLU A 12 -23.54 -26.90 0.34
N LYS A 13 -22.49 -26.58 -0.42
CA LYS A 13 -21.32 -25.86 0.12
C LYS A 13 -21.66 -24.49 0.69
N ALA A 14 -22.53 -23.74 0.01
CA ALA A 14 -22.98 -22.45 0.52
C ALA A 14 -23.77 -22.62 1.81
N LYS A 15 -24.64 -23.63 1.88
CA LYS A 15 -25.44 -23.94 3.07
C LYS A 15 -24.57 -24.26 4.28
N ASP A 16 -23.56 -25.12 4.13
CA ASP A 16 -22.67 -25.50 5.23
C ASP A 16 -22.00 -24.28 5.88
N ILE A 17 -21.54 -23.34 5.05
CA ILE A 17 -20.92 -22.10 5.53
C ILE A 17 -21.96 -21.21 6.19
N LEU A 18 -23.13 -21.01 5.58
CA LEU A 18 -24.18 -20.15 6.15
C LEU A 18 -24.71 -20.68 7.48
N ASP A 19 -24.82 -22.01 7.64
CA ASP A 19 -25.21 -22.67 8.88
C ASP A 19 -24.22 -22.37 10.01
N LEU A 20 -22.91 -22.34 9.73
CA LEU A 20 -21.90 -21.92 10.72
C LEU A 20 -22.13 -20.48 11.21
N PHE A 21 -22.40 -19.55 10.29
CA PHE A 21 -22.65 -18.14 10.64
C PHE A 21 -23.97 -17.95 11.40
N ALA A 22 -25.04 -18.63 10.98
CA ALA A 22 -26.34 -18.59 11.65
C ALA A 22 -26.28 -19.22 13.05
N TYR A 23 -25.48 -20.28 13.23
CA TYR A 23 -25.23 -20.88 14.53
C TYR A 23 -24.43 -19.95 15.45
N ALA A 24 -23.41 -19.27 14.92
CA ALA A 24 -22.56 -18.35 15.68
C ALA A 24 -23.27 -17.06 16.11
N SER A 25 -24.30 -16.60 15.39
CA SER A 25 -25.02 -15.37 15.73
C SER A 25 -26.51 -15.42 15.40
N LYS A 26 -27.35 -15.14 16.40
CA LYS A 26 -28.81 -15.01 16.25
C LYS A 26 -29.24 -13.83 15.38
N HIS A 27 -28.33 -12.92 15.02
CA HIS A 27 -28.61 -11.80 14.13
C HIS A 27 -28.39 -12.15 12.65
N VAL A 28 -27.88 -13.35 12.36
CA VAL A 28 -27.65 -13.82 11.00
C VAL A 28 -28.76 -14.79 10.62
N ASN A 29 -29.63 -14.33 9.72
CA ASN A 29 -30.60 -15.19 9.03
C ASN A 29 -30.19 -15.29 7.56
N TYR A 30 -30.42 -16.44 6.94
CA TYR A 30 -30.15 -16.63 5.52
C TYR A 30 -31.30 -17.31 4.79
N GLU A 31 -31.36 -17.07 3.48
CA GLU A 31 -32.26 -17.74 2.55
C GLU A 31 -31.49 -18.09 1.28
N ILE A 32 -31.72 -19.29 0.74
CA ILE A 32 -31.13 -19.73 -0.53
C ILE A 32 -32.23 -19.72 -1.58
N ILE A 33 -32.07 -18.86 -2.58
CA ILE A 33 -33.03 -18.60 -3.64
C ILE A 33 -32.50 -19.21 -4.93
N ASP A 34 -33.35 -19.96 -5.63
CA ASP A 34 -33.05 -20.40 -7.00
C ASP A 34 -33.42 -19.27 -7.97
N PRO A 35 -32.44 -18.64 -8.66
CA PRO A 35 -32.71 -17.50 -9.53
C PRO A 35 -33.51 -17.87 -10.78
N ASP A 36 -33.57 -19.16 -11.17
CA ASP A 36 -34.39 -19.63 -12.29
C ASP A 36 -35.88 -19.70 -11.87
N VAL A 37 -36.13 -20.01 -10.60
CA VAL A 37 -37.49 -20.08 -10.01
C VAL A 37 -37.98 -18.70 -9.58
N HIS A 38 -37.08 -17.85 -9.10
CA HIS A 38 -37.37 -16.50 -8.59
C HIS A 38 -36.64 -15.40 -9.38
N PRO A 39 -36.91 -15.23 -10.70
CA PRO A 39 -36.17 -14.30 -11.55
C PRO A 39 -36.38 -12.83 -11.18
N SER A 40 -37.52 -12.47 -10.57
CA SER A 40 -37.81 -11.12 -10.09
C SER A 40 -36.87 -10.71 -8.95
N GLU A 41 -36.57 -11.62 -8.02
CA GLU A 41 -35.65 -11.36 -6.90
C GLU A 41 -34.21 -11.31 -7.39
N ALA A 42 -33.81 -12.24 -8.26
CA ALA A 42 -32.51 -12.21 -8.90
C ALA A 42 -32.27 -10.87 -9.62
N LYS A 43 -33.28 -10.37 -10.34
CA LYS A 43 -33.21 -9.06 -11.01
C LYS A 43 -33.16 -7.89 -10.02
N LYS A 44 -33.95 -7.92 -8.94
CA LYS A 44 -33.97 -6.89 -7.89
C LYS A 44 -32.58 -6.71 -7.25
N TYR A 45 -31.87 -7.81 -7.03
CA TYR A 45 -30.55 -7.83 -6.41
C TYR A 45 -29.40 -7.81 -7.41
N ALA A 46 -29.70 -7.59 -8.70
CA ALA A 46 -28.73 -7.56 -9.80
C ALA A 46 -27.82 -8.80 -9.81
N ILE A 47 -28.39 -9.98 -9.68
CA ILE A 47 -27.65 -11.25 -9.73
C ILE A 47 -27.34 -11.57 -11.19
N GLU A 48 -26.04 -11.70 -11.48
CA GLU A 48 -25.53 -11.93 -12.84
C GLU A 48 -25.02 -13.36 -13.03
N ARG A 49 -24.67 -14.04 -11.93
CA ARG A 49 -24.08 -15.39 -11.94
C ARG A 49 -24.61 -16.22 -10.78
N TYR A 50 -24.75 -17.53 -11.01
CA TYR A 50 -25.03 -18.47 -9.93
C TYR A 50 -23.88 -18.50 -8.91
N GLY A 51 -24.22 -18.70 -7.63
CA GLY A 51 -23.26 -18.72 -6.53
C GLY A 51 -23.01 -17.35 -5.87
N GLN A 52 -23.55 -16.27 -6.45
CA GLN A 52 -23.51 -14.95 -5.83
C GLN A 52 -24.40 -14.89 -4.59
N ALA A 53 -24.00 -14.07 -3.62
CA ALA A 53 -24.79 -13.80 -2.43
C ALA A 53 -24.89 -12.30 -2.15
N VAL A 54 -25.99 -11.90 -1.54
CA VAL A 54 -26.27 -10.53 -1.12
C VAL A 54 -26.60 -10.52 0.36
N LEU A 55 -25.78 -9.81 1.13
CA LEU A 55 -26.02 -9.58 2.54
C LEU A 55 -26.81 -8.28 2.67
N VAL A 56 -27.88 -8.30 3.45
CA VAL A 56 -28.73 -7.13 3.72
C VAL A 56 -28.80 -6.93 5.22
N GLY A 57 -28.53 -5.71 5.68
CA GLY A 57 -28.52 -5.35 7.10
C GLY A 57 -28.23 -3.87 7.32
N ASN A 58 -28.76 -3.30 8.40
CA ASN A 58 -28.58 -1.88 8.75
C ASN A 58 -28.94 -0.90 7.62
N GLY A 59 -29.99 -1.20 6.85
CA GLY A 59 -30.41 -0.39 5.69
C GLY A 59 -29.46 -0.42 4.50
N LYS A 60 -28.46 -1.30 4.51
CA LYS A 60 -27.44 -1.47 3.45
C LYS A 60 -27.54 -2.84 2.81
N GLN A 61 -26.96 -2.96 1.62
CA GLN A 61 -26.78 -4.22 0.90
C GLN A 61 -25.33 -4.36 0.44
N GLN A 62 -24.77 -5.57 0.55
CA GLN A 62 -23.42 -5.90 0.11
C GLN A 62 -23.48 -7.18 -0.72
N ARG A 63 -23.03 -7.13 -1.98
CA ARG A 63 -22.94 -8.29 -2.88
C ARG A 63 -21.55 -8.92 -2.76
N ILE A 64 -21.51 -10.25 -2.79
CA ILE A 64 -20.29 -11.05 -2.88
C ILE A 64 -20.40 -12.01 -4.06
N GLU A 65 -19.27 -12.22 -4.76
CA GLU A 65 -19.24 -13.03 -5.98
C GLU A 65 -19.41 -14.53 -5.70
N ALA A 66 -18.98 -14.99 -4.52
CA ALA A 66 -19.07 -16.36 -4.09
C ALA A 66 -19.21 -16.44 -2.57
N VAL A 67 -19.97 -17.43 -2.08
CA VAL A 67 -20.07 -17.74 -0.64
C VAL A 67 -18.78 -18.41 -0.17
N SER A 68 -18.05 -17.72 0.69
CA SER A 68 -16.90 -18.24 1.44
C SER A 68 -16.85 -17.55 2.81
N GLU A 69 -16.23 -18.17 3.80
CA GLU A 69 -16.06 -17.59 5.14
C GLU A 69 -15.44 -16.18 5.06
N GLN A 70 -14.33 -16.04 4.31
CA GLN A 70 -13.65 -14.76 4.09
C GLN A 70 -14.55 -13.68 3.45
N ASN A 71 -15.33 -14.05 2.43
CA ASN A 71 -16.22 -13.10 1.75
C ASN A 71 -17.39 -12.70 2.64
N LEU A 72 -17.92 -13.63 3.46
CA LEU A 72 -19.00 -13.36 4.40
C LEU A 72 -18.52 -12.46 5.55
N ASP A 73 -17.37 -12.76 6.16
CA ASP A 73 -16.81 -11.95 7.24
C ASP A 73 -16.58 -10.50 6.81
N SER A 74 -15.90 -10.30 5.68
CA SER A 74 -15.64 -8.98 5.13
C SER A 74 -16.94 -8.23 4.78
N ALA A 75 -17.95 -8.93 4.23
CA ALA A 75 -19.22 -8.31 3.89
C ALA A 75 -20.06 -7.95 5.13
N ILE A 76 -20.08 -8.77 6.18
CA ILE A 76 -20.75 -8.47 7.46
C ILE A 76 -20.10 -7.25 8.11
N LEU A 77 -18.77 -7.17 8.10
CA LEU A 77 -18.05 -6.03 8.64
C LEU A 77 -18.42 -4.74 7.90
N LYS A 78 -18.45 -4.76 6.56
CA LYS A 78 -18.89 -3.63 5.72
C LYS A 78 -20.33 -3.19 6.03
N LEU A 79 -21.23 -4.11 6.38
CA LEU A 79 -22.61 -3.78 6.77
C LEU A 79 -22.73 -3.21 8.19
N LYS A 80 -21.84 -3.56 9.11
CA LYS A 80 -21.82 -3.05 10.49
C LYS A 80 -21.26 -1.64 10.61
N MET A 81 -20.46 -1.18 9.64
CA MET A 81 -19.89 0.15 9.67
C MET A 81 -20.98 1.23 9.52
N SER A 82 -21.06 2.18 10.47
CA SER A 82 -21.98 3.32 10.41
C SER A 82 -21.35 4.48 9.63
N GLY A 83 -22.00 4.92 8.54
CA GLY A 83 -21.49 5.96 7.63
C GLY A 83 -20.34 5.51 6.73
N LYS A 84 -20.17 6.15 5.57
CA LYS A 84 -18.90 6.06 4.82
C LYS A 84 -17.91 6.97 5.53
N LYS A 85 -16.75 6.47 5.96
CA LYS A 85 -15.68 7.35 6.44
C LYS A 85 -15.15 8.16 5.26
N THR A 86 -14.93 9.45 5.46
CA THR A 86 -14.40 10.34 4.43
C THR A 86 -12.88 10.41 4.55
N ILE A 87 -12.20 10.23 3.43
CA ILE A 87 -10.77 10.46 3.26
C ILE A 87 -10.62 11.73 2.43
N TYR A 88 -9.97 12.74 3.01
CA TYR A 88 -9.72 14.02 2.36
C TYR A 88 -8.28 14.07 1.83
N PHE A 89 -8.11 14.27 0.53
CA PHE A 89 -6.81 14.49 -0.09
C PHE A 89 -6.53 15.99 -0.21
N THR A 90 -5.42 16.47 0.35
CA THR A 90 -5.09 17.89 0.26
C THR A 90 -4.77 18.30 -1.18
N MET A 91 -5.18 19.51 -1.54
CA MET A 91 -4.93 20.11 -2.85
C MET A 91 -4.60 21.60 -2.69
N GLY A 92 -3.73 22.11 -3.56
CA GLY A 92 -3.39 23.54 -3.65
C GLY A 92 -1.90 23.83 -3.79
N HIS A 93 -1.07 22.81 -3.55
CA HIS A 93 0.39 22.89 -3.48
C HIS A 93 1.07 22.02 -4.55
N GLY A 94 0.33 21.54 -5.54
CA GLY A 94 0.84 20.65 -6.60
C GLY A 94 0.81 19.17 -6.24
N GLU A 95 0.02 18.79 -5.23
CA GLU A 95 -0.24 17.40 -4.88
C GLU A 95 -0.81 16.59 -6.06
N ARG A 96 -0.63 15.26 -5.99
CA ARG A 96 -1.20 14.36 -7.00
C ARG A 96 -2.73 14.34 -6.91
N ASP A 97 -3.40 14.54 -8.04
CA ASP A 97 -4.86 14.69 -8.10
C ASP A 97 -5.59 13.33 -8.17
N ILE A 98 -6.57 13.13 -7.28
CA ILE A 98 -7.43 11.94 -7.21
C ILE A 98 -8.39 11.76 -8.39
N GLU A 99 -8.64 12.79 -9.19
CA GLU A 99 -9.44 12.70 -10.42
C GLU A 99 -8.57 12.54 -11.68
N ASP A 100 -7.24 12.66 -11.54
CA ASP A 100 -6.35 12.54 -12.68
C ASP A 100 -6.10 11.06 -13.03
N ASN A 101 -6.39 10.71 -14.28
CA ASN A 101 -6.23 9.38 -14.86
C ASN A 101 -4.89 9.22 -15.59
N ASN A 102 -4.10 10.30 -15.70
CA ASN A 102 -2.75 10.24 -16.27
C ASN A 102 -1.79 9.49 -15.35
N LYS A 103 -0.60 9.22 -15.85
CA LYS A 103 0.46 8.47 -15.16
C LYS A 103 0.75 8.95 -13.73
N ASP A 104 0.66 10.27 -13.52
CA ASP A 104 0.97 10.93 -12.25
C ASP A 104 -0.24 11.13 -11.32
N GLY A 105 -1.45 10.85 -11.79
CA GLY A 105 -2.66 10.98 -10.99
C GLY A 105 -2.85 9.86 -9.97
N LEU A 106 -3.92 9.98 -9.17
CA LEU A 106 -4.31 9.02 -8.12
C LEU A 106 -5.67 8.34 -8.38
N ALA A 107 -6.26 8.48 -9.58
CA ALA A 107 -7.59 7.92 -9.89
C ALA A 107 -7.71 6.41 -9.59
N THR A 108 -6.65 5.63 -9.81
CA THR A 108 -6.65 4.18 -9.51
C THR A 108 -6.74 3.92 -8.00
N LEU A 109 -6.00 4.68 -7.19
CA LEU A 109 -6.08 4.61 -5.72
C LEU A 109 -7.46 5.06 -5.23
N LYS A 110 -8.01 6.16 -5.79
CA LYS A 110 -9.37 6.62 -5.47
C LYS A 110 -10.39 5.51 -5.71
N ASN A 111 -10.36 4.87 -6.88
CA ASN A 111 -11.27 3.78 -7.21
C ASN A 111 -11.15 2.59 -6.25
N ALA A 112 -9.94 2.25 -5.80
CA ALA A 112 -9.72 1.20 -4.81
C ALA A 112 -10.34 1.57 -3.44
N LEU A 113 -10.14 2.81 -2.98
CA LEU A 113 -10.72 3.32 -1.73
C LEU A 113 -12.26 3.36 -1.79
N GLU A 114 -12.84 3.83 -2.88
CA GLU A 114 -14.30 3.86 -3.07
C GLU A 114 -14.90 2.45 -3.15
N SER A 115 -14.18 1.49 -3.74
CA SER A 115 -14.55 0.07 -3.77
C SER A 115 -14.56 -0.56 -2.37
N ASP A 116 -13.73 -0.03 -1.46
CA ASP A 116 -13.75 -0.37 -0.03
C ASP A 116 -14.72 0.50 0.80
N ASN A 117 -15.66 1.17 0.12
CA ASN A 117 -16.77 1.90 0.71
C ASN A 117 -16.35 3.14 1.52
N TYR A 118 -15.19 3.72 1.19
CA TYR A 118 -14.84 5.06 1.61
C TYR A 118 -15.49 6.12 0.72
N ARG A 119 -15.63 7.33 1.26
CA ARG A 119 -15.87 8.54 0.47
C ARG A 119 -14.52 9.24 0.31
N VAL A 120 -14.16 9.62 -0.91
CA VAL A 120 -12.88 10.28 -1.20
C VAL A 120 -13.18 11.68 -1.72
N GLU A 121 -12.62 12.69 -1.05
CA GLU A 121 -12.88 14.10 -1.34
C GLU A 121 -11.58 14.89 -1.42
N LYS A 122 -11.61 16.04 -2.10
CA LYS A 122 -10.51 17.01 -2.08
C LYS A 122 -10.66 17.96 -0.90
N LEU A 123 -9.54 18.36 -0.32
CA LEU A 123 -9.47 19.36 0.75
C LEU A 123 -8.52 20.48 0.34
N ILE A 124 -9.05 21.68 0.16
CA ILE A 124 -8.26 22.89 -0.08
C ILE A 124 -8.31 23.72 1.21
N LEU A 125 -7.28 23.59 2.05
CA LEU A 125 -7.25 24.21 3.38
C LEU A 125 -7.37 25.73 3.32
N MET A 126 -6.72 26.39 2.34
CA MET A 126 -6.87 27.82 2.11
C MET A 126 -8.35 28.27 1.90
N ARG A 127 -9.20 27.40 1.34
CA ARG A 127 -10.63 27.69 1.11
C ARG A 127 -11.49 27.34 2.32
N GLU A 128 -11.26 26.17 2.90
CA GLU A 128 -12.12 25.59 3.95
C GLU A 128 -11.74 26.05 5.36
N LYS A 129 -10.54 26.61 5.52
CA LYS A 129 -9.97 27.18 6.76
C LYS A 129 -9.78 26.21 7.92
N SER A 130 -10.33 25.00 7.85
CA SER A 130 -10.13 23.93 8.82
C SER A 130 -10.38 22.57 8.17
N VAL A 131 -9.88 21.50 8.77
CA VAL A 131 -10.22 20.13 8.36
C VAL A 131 -11.69 19.84 8.68
N PRO A 132 -12.50 19.28 7.74
CA PRO A 132 -13.89 18.95 8.00
C PRO A 132 -14.08 17.98 9.17
N LEU A 133 -15.14 18.19 9.97
CA LEU A 133 -15.41 17.38 11.17
C LEU A 133 -15.70 15.90 10.88
N ASP A 134 -16.11 15.59 9.65
CA ASP A 134 -16.39 14.22 9.20
C ASP A 134 -15.15 13.51 8.62
N ALA A 135 -13.99 14.19 8.60
CA ALA A 135 -12.74 13.61 8.14
C ALA A 135 -12.32 12.43 9.03
N GLY A 136 -12.29 11.23 8.45
CA GLY A 136 -11.69 10.06 9.11
C GLY A 136 -10.18 9.99 8.90
N LEU A 137 -9.71 10.53 7.79
CA LEU A 137 -8.30 10.57 7.38
C LEU A 137 -8.07 11.80 6.49
N VAL A 138 -6.95 12.48 6.71
CA VAL A 138 -6.40 13.46 5.76
C VAL A 138 -5.16 12.85 5.10
N ALA A 139 -5.07 12.92 3.78
CA ALA A 139 -3.96 12.41 2.98
C ALA A 139 -3.25 13.57 2.27
N VAL A 140 -1.93 13.68 2.45
CA VAL A 140 -1.07 14.67 1.80
C VAL A 140 -0.09 13.93 0.92
N ILE A 141 -0.27 13.99 -0.40
CA ILE A 141 0.44 13.14 -1.37
C ILE A 141 1.21 14.00 -2.37
N GLY A 142 2.53 14.03 -2.22
CA GLY A 142 3.46 14.66 -3.16
C GLY A 142 3.28 16.16 -3.39
N PRO A 143 3.08 17.00 -2.35
CA PRO A 143 3.06 18.45 -2.54
C PRO A 143 4.40 18.95 -3.10
N LYS A 144 4.33 19.94 -3.99
CA LYS A 144 5.46 20.56 -4.72
C LYS A 144 5.76 21.99 -4.27
N LYS A 145 4.98 22.50 -3.33
CA LYS A 145 5.09 23.85 -2.78
C LYS A 145 4.87 23.83 -1.28
N GLN A 146 5.39 24.84 -0.61
CA GLN A 146 5.17 25.04 0.82
C GLN A 146 3.70 25.27 1.14
N PHE A 147 3.21 24.59 2.16
CA PHE A 147 1.96 24.93 2.84
C PHE A 147 2.10 26.24 3.60
N LEU A 148 1.02 27.00 3.69
CA LEU A 148 0.99 28.22 4.49
C LEU A 148 1.09 27.89 5.99
N PRO A 149 1.66 28.78 6.82
CA PRO A 149 1.74 28.58 8.27
C PRO A 149 0.37 28.30 8.92
N GLU A 150 -0.68 28.95 8.44
CA GLU A 150 -2.05 28.73 8.89
C GLU A 150 -2.54 27.31 8.56
N GLU A 151 -2.21 26.78 7.39
CA GLU A 151 -2.60 25.42 6.98
C GLU A 151 -1.85 24.35 7.79
N ILE A 152 -0.56 24.56 8.03
CA ILE A 152 0.24 23.71 8.93
C ILE A 152 -0.38 23.68 10.33
N LYS A 153 -0.81 24.84 10.83
CA LYS A 153 -1.48 24.96 12.13
C LYS A 153 -2.80 24.19 12.17
N GLU A 154 -3.61 24.23 11.12
CA GLU A 154 -4.87 23.47 11.04
C GLU A 154 -4.62 21.96 11.00
N LEU A 155 -3.60 21.50 10.28
CA LEU A 155 -3.19 20.08 10.29
C LEU A 155 -2.71 19.65 11.67
N ASP A 156 -1.92 20.48 12.35
CA ASP A 156 -1.48 20.24 13.73
C ASP A 156 -2.66 20.15 14.71
N GLU A 157 -3.61 21.07 14.60
CA GLU A 157 -4.82 21.08 15.43
C GLU A 157 -5.66 19.82 15.22
N TYR A 158 -5.82 19.40 13.95
CA TYR A 158 -6.47 18.13 13.60
C TYR A 158 -5.76 16.92 14.24
N ILE A 159 -4.43 16.84 14.21
CA ILE A 159 -3.66 15.78 14.89
C ILE A 159 -3.87 15.86 16.41
N LYS A 160 -3.85 17.06 17.00
CA LYS A 160 -4.08 17.27 18.44
C LYS A 160 -5.46 16.82 18.90
N GLN A 161 -6.46 16.88 18.02
CA GLN A 161 -7.82 16.42 18.28
C GLN A 161 -8.02 14.91 18.07
N GLY A 162 -6.98 14.17 17.65
CA GLY A 162 -7.07 12.72 17.41
C GLY A 162 -7.23 12.33 15.95
N GLY A 163 -7.08 13.29 15.03
CA GLY A 163 -7.12 13.06 13.60
C GLY A 163 -6.06 12.06 13.12
N ASN A 164 -6.37 11.39 12.01
CA ASN A 164 -5.43 10.50 11.34
C ASN A 164 -4.86 11.18 10.10
N LEU A 165 -3.54 11.09 9.89
CA LEU A 165 -2.84 11.69 8.76
C LEU A 165 -2.03 10.65 7.99
N PHE A 166 -2.15 10.63 6.68
CA PHE A 166 -1.27 9.88 5.78
C PHE A 166 -0.46 10.89 4.97
N VAL A 167 0.87 10.81 5.04
CA VAL A 167 1.75 11.77 4.36
C VAL A 167 2.75 10.99 3.50
N ALA A 168 2.91 11.42 2.26
CA ALA A 168 3.92 10.91 1.34
C ALA A 168 4.65 12.10 0.70
N LEU A 169 5.92 12.32 1.10
CA LEU A 169 6.72 13.49 0.68
C LEU A 169 7.95 13.04 -0.11
N ASP A 170 8.10 13.63 -1.30
CA ASP A 170 9.20 13.35 -2.22
C ASP A 170 10.51 14.04 -1.76
N PRO A 171 11.68 13.60 -2.21
CA PRO A 171 12.93 14.35 -2.07
C PRO A 171 12.86 15.68 -2.84
N MET A 172 13.77 16.59 -2.50
CA MET A 172 14.00 17.87 -3.20
C MET A 172 12.85 18.88 -3.19
N GLU A 173 11.71 18.54 -2.60
CA GLU A 173 10.61 19.46 -2.35
C GLU A 173 10.71 20.02 -0.93
N ASP A 174 10.55 21.35 -0.80
CA ASP A 174 10.37 22.02 0.48
C ASP A 174 8.89 22.31 0.67
N THR A 175 8.25 21.53 1.54
CA THR A 175 6.79 21.51 1.69
C THR A 175 6.33 22.27 2.93
N GLY A 176 7.26 22.61 3.83
CA GLY A 176 6.96 23.16 5.15
C GLY A 176 6.44 22.13 6.16
N LEU A 177 6.03 20.94 5.69
CA LEU A 177 5.51 19.86 6.55
C LEU A 177 6.63 19.13 7.30
N GLU A 178 7.89 19.28 6.87
CA GLU A 178 9.06 18.71 7.53
C GLU A 178 9.18 19.23 8.97
N GLY A 179 8.88 20.51 9.18
CA GLY A 179 8.84 21.13 10.51
C GLY A 179 7.79 20.47 11.40
N LEU A 180 6.55 20.36 10.92
CA LEU A 180 5.45 19.72 11.62
C LEU A 180 5.79 18.27 11.98
N LEU A 181 6.21 17.46 11.02
CA LEU A 181 6.56 16.05 11.24
C LEU A 181 7.73 15.89 12.23
N SER A 182 8.68 16.81 12.20
CA SER A 182 9.80 16.88 13.14
C SER A 182 9.31 17.14 14.58
N GLU A 183 8.31 17.99 14.79
CA GLU A 183 7.69 18.17 16.13
C GLU A 183 7.07 16.87 16.66
N TYR A 184 6.60 16.01 15.76
CA TYR A 184 6.07 14.68 16.09
C TYR A 184 7.14 13.56 16.12
N GLY A 185 8.42 13.89 15.94
CA GLY A 185 9.54 12.96 16.06
C GLY A 185 10.01 12.29 14.78
N VAL A 186 9.44 12.63 13.62
CA VAL A 186 9.83 12.13 12.30
C VAL A 186 10.71 13.15 11.59
N VAL A 187 11.90 12.72 11.14
CA VAL A 187 12.83 13.56 10.38
C VAL A 187 12.95 13.01 8.96
N LEU A 188 12.75 13.87 7.97
CA LEU A 188 12.94 13.56 6.57
C LEU A 188 14.36 13.91 6.14
N GLY A 189 15.07 12.97 5.54
CA GLY A 189 16.43 13.17 5.03
C GLY A 189 16.42 14.03 3.77
N ASN A 190 17.38 14.94 3.62
CA ASN A 190 17.58 15.68 2.36
C ASN A 190 18.51 14.86 1.45
N ASP A 191 18.00 13.72 1.00
CA ASP A 191 18.74 12.68 0.31
C ASP A 191 17.80 11.92 -0.63
N MET A 192 18.39 11.12 -1.52
CA MET A 192 17.65 10.17 -2.35
C MET A 192 18.20 8.76 -2.13
N ILE A 193 17.31 7.81 -1.96
CA ILE A 193 17.65 6.42 -1.70
C ILE A 193 18.07 5.76 -3.00
N ILE A 194 19.26 5.18 -2.98
CA ILE A 194 19.82 4.37 -4.06
C ILE A 194 19.82 2.92 -3.63
N ASP A 195 19.27 2.05 -4.46
CA ASP A 195 19.28 0.60 -4.21
C ASP A 195 19.86 -0.18 -5.39
N LYS A 196 21.04 -0.78 -5.18
CA LYS A 196 21.66 -1.66 -6.18
C LYS A 196 20.90 -2.96 -6.36
N PHE A 197 20.12 -3.39 -5.37
CA PHE A 197 19.31 -4.60 -5.47
C PHE A 197 18.27 -4.48 -6.59
N SER A 198 17.73 -3.28 -6.81
CA SER A 198 16.79 -3.00 -7.90
C SER A 198 17.37 -3.28 -9.28
N ARG A 199 18.65 -2.96 -9.51
CA ARG A 199 19.36 -3.28 -10.76
C ARG A 199 19.52 -4.77 -10.98
N ILE A 200 19.75 -5.54 -9.91
CA ILE A 200 19.85 -7.00 -10.00
C ILE A 200 18.52 -7.60 -10.50
N LEU A 201 17.39 -6.97 -10.15
CA LEU A 201 16.06 -7.34 -10.60
C LEU A 201 15.66 -6.73 -11.97
N GLY A 202 16.58 -6.05 -12.66
CA GLY A 202 16.36 -5.44 -13.97
C GLY A 202 15.70 -4.06 -13.94
N GLY A 203 15.59 -3.43 -12.76
CA GLY A 203 15.04 -2.08 -12.58
C GLY A 203 16.11 -0.98 -12.52
N ASP A 204 15.64 0.26 -12.32
CA ASP A 204 16.51 1.41 -12.04
C ASP A 204 16.94 1.42 -10.56
N TYR A 205 18.18 1.84 -10.27
CA TYR A 205 18.67 1.96 -8.89
C TYR A 205 17.98 3.08 -8.10
N LEU A 206 17.24 3.98 -8.78
CA LEU A 206 16.37 5.00 -8.20
C LEU A 206 15.01 4.46 -7.76
N ILE A 207 14.73 3.17 -7.96
CA ILE A 207 13.49 2.53 -7.53
C ILE A 207 13.81 1.48 -6.47
N PRO A 208 14.08 1.87 -5.22
CA PRO A 208 14.21 0.95 -4.10
C PRO A 208 13.13 -0.13 -4.06
N VAL A 209 13.57 -1.38 -3.90
CA VAL A 209 12.68 -2.53 -3.70
C VAL A 209 12.66 -2.88 -2.22
N VAL A 210 11.49 -2.69 -1.61
CA VAL A 210 11.24 -3.01 -0.20
C VAL A 210 10.61 -4.38 -0.11
N SER A 211 11.14 -5.19 0.80
CA SER A 211 10.59 -6.50 1.16
C SER A 211 10.60 -6.76 2.67
N GLU A 212 11.08 -5.79 3.46
CA GLU A 212 11.13 -5.84 4.91
C GLU A 212 10.14 -4.81 5.49
N TYR A 213 9.19 -5.32 6.27
CA TYR A 213 8.11 -4.53 6.86
C TYR A 213 8.07 -4.70 8.37
N GLY A 214 7.70 -3.62 9.06
CA GLY A 214 7.67 -3.57 10.52
C GLY A 214 6.56 -4.43 11.10
N ASP A 215 6.72 -4.80 12.37
CA ASP A 215 5.68 -5.49 13.14
C ASP A 215 4.57 -4.50 13.54
N VAL A 216 3.70 -4.22 12.58
CA VAL A 216 2.48 -3.44 12.74
C VAL A 216 1.28 -4.28 12.31
N ASP A 217 0.14 -4.07 12.98
CA ASP A 217 -1.05 -4.90 12.81
C ASP A 217 -1.50 -5.01 11.34
N ALA A 218 -1.45 -3.91 10.58
CA ALA A 218 -1.86 -3.90 9.17
C ALA A 218 -0.93 -4.66 8.22
N LEU A 219 0.33 -4.90 8.60
CA LEU A 219 1.32 -5.55 7.73
C LEU A 219 1.65 -6.96 8.21
N ARG A 220 0.90 -7.50 9.17
CA ARG A 220 1.07 -8.90 9.60
C ARG A 220 0.85 -9.85 8.42
N GLY A 221 1.88 -10.61 8.08
CA GLY A 221 1.83 -11.55 6.96
C GLY A 221 1.93 -10.90 5.58
N PHE A 222 2.17 -9.59 5.49
CA PHE A 222 2.49 -8.92 4.24
C PHE A 222 3.86 -9.38 3.75
N ARG A 223 3.92 -9.92 2.53
CA ARG A 223 5.13 -10.55 1.96
C ARG A 223 5.44 -10.12 0.53
N TYR A 224 4.64 -9.19 -0.01
CA TYR A 224 4.83 -8.71 -1.37
C TYR A 224 5.94 -7.68 -1.38
N ALA A 225 6.75 -7.67 -2.44
CA ALA A 225 7.71 -6.59 -2.66
C ALA A 225 6.96 -5.31 -3.06
N THR A 226 7.42 -4.16 -2.57
CA THR A 226 6.91 -2.84 -2.96
C THR A 226 8.03 -2.00 -3.56
N PHE A 227 7.65 -1.09 -4.43
CA PHE A 227 8.58 -0.32 -5.26
C PHE A 227 8.33 1.16 -5.02
N PHE A 228 9.39 1.89 -4.66
CA PHE A 228 9.31 3.31 -4.30
C PHE A 228 10.24 4.13 -5.18
N PRO A 229 9.77 4.67 -6.32
CA PRO A 229 10.56 5.52 -7.19
C PRO A 229 11.02 6.78 -6.46
N THR A 230 12.29 7.19 -6.64
CA THR A 230 12.81 8.48 -6.17
C THR A 230 12.49 8.77 -4.70
N ALA A 231 12.69 7.80 -3.82
CA ALA A 231 12.39 7.96 -2.40
C ALA A 231 13.48 8.68 -1.61
N ARG A 232 13.10 9.35 -0.52
CA ARG A 232 14.01 9.89 0.51
C ARG A 232 13.98 9.07 1.80
N SER A 233 15.06 9.17 2.59
CA SER A 233 15.15 8.47 3.86
C SER A 233 14.32 9.14 4.96
N LEU A 234 13.81 8.32 5.88
CA LEU A 234 13.19 8.76 7.13
C LEU A 234 14.08 8.37 8.31
N SER A 235 14.01 9.15 9.39
CA SER A 235 14.68 8.86 10.65
C SER A 235 13.82 9.27 11.85
N ILE A 236 13.98 8.54 12.94
CA ILE A 236 13.31 8.80 14.21
C ILE A 236 14.20 9.69 15.07
N LYS A 237 13.66 10.77 15.67
CA LYS A 237 14.41 11.60 16.63
C LYS A 237 14.90 10.75 17.81
N LYS A 238 16.13 11.02 18.28
CA LYS A 238 16.73 10.34 19.44
C LYS A 238 15.89 10.49 20.71
N THR A 239 15.32 11.68 20.90
CA THR A 239 14.41 11.97 22.01
C THR A 239 13.03 12.23 21.44
N LEU A 240 12.09 11.34 21.76
CA LEU A 240 10.70 11.48 21.33
C LEU A 240 9.93 12.42 22.27
N PRO A 241 8.97 13.20 21.74
CA PRO A 241 8.04 13.97 22.56
C PRO A 241 7.18 13.07 23.45
N LYS A 242 6.64 13.65 24.54
CA LYS A 242 5.81 12.91 25.49
C LYS A 242 4.56 12.35 24.81
N GLY A 243 4.26 11.07 25.07
CA GLY A 243 3.05 10.40 24.56
C GLY A 243 3.13 9.96 23.09
N ILE A 244 4.30 10.08 22.47
CA ILE A 244 4.56 9.65 21.09
C ILE A 244 5.28 8.30 21.08
N GLU A 245 4.77 7.38 20.27
CA GLU A 245 5.41 6.11 19.91
C GLU A 245 5.58 6.04 18.39
N ILE A 246 6.79 5.72 17.92
CA ILE A 246 7.08 5.57 16.48
C ILE A 246 7.63 4.18 16.22
N LYS A 247 7.10 3.52 15.19
CA LYS A 247 7.59 2.26 14.64
C LYS A 247 7.97 2.46 13.18
N TRP A 248 8.98 1.75 12.72
CA TRP A 248 9.24 1.67 11.29
C TRP A 248 8.18 0.77 10.63
N LEU A 249 7.78 1.11 9.40
CA LEU A 249 6.81 0.36 8.59
C LEU A 249 7.45 -0.39 7.45
N ALA A 250 8.39 0.26 6.77
CA ALA A 250 9.01 -0.21 5.55
C ALA A 250 10.48 0.20 5.55
N ARG A 251 11.35 -0.73 5.18
CA ARG A 251 12.79 -0.52 5.13
C ARG A 251 13.40 -1.09 3.86
N THR A 252 14.36 -0.38 3.31
CA THR A 252 15.09 -0.78 2.11
C THR A 252 16.07 -1.93 2.40
N SER A 253 16.70 -2.45 1.34
CA SER A 253 17.73 -3.47 1.47
C SER A 253 18.99 -2.96 2.20
N SER A 254 19.78 -3.88 2.76
CA SER A 254 21.11 -3.55 3.31
C SER A 254 22.14 -3.13 2.26
N GLN A 255 21.81 -3.28 0.97
CA GLN A 255 22.63 -2.84 -0.16
C GLN A 255 22.28 -1.43 -0.63
N SER A 256 21.25 -0.81 -0.03
CA SER A 256 20.88 0.57 -0.33
C SER A 256 21.74 1.58 0.44
N TRP A 257 21.62 2.85 0.08
CA TRP A 257 22.07 3.98 0.89
C TRP A 257 21.27 5.23 0.55
N ALA A 258 21.31 6.21 1.43
CA ALA A 258 20.75 7.54 1.18
C ALA A 258 21.86 8.45 0.63
N GLU A 259 21.82 8.73 -0.68
CA GLU A 259 22.76 9.60 -1.40
C GLU A 259 22.44 11.06 -1.12
N THR A 260 23.43 11.77 -0.59
CA THR A 260 23.31 13.20 -0.24
C THR A 260 23.91 14.12 -1.30
N ASP A 261 24.71 13.61 -2.24
CA ASP A 261 25.26 14.38 -3.37
C ASP A 261 24.30 14.36 -4.57
N LEU A 262 23.20 15.10 -4.41
CA LEU A 262 22.10 15.14 -5.38
C LEU A 262 22.51 15.87 -6.68
N ASP A 263 23.41 16.86 -6.58
CA ASP A 263 24.00 17.53 -7.76
C ASP A 263 24.77 16.55 -8.66
N ARG A 264 25.60 15.68 -8.06
CA ARG A 264 26.33 14.64 -8.79
C ARG A 264 25.35 13.66 -9.44
N LEU A 265 24.29 13.29 -8.73
CA LEU A 265 23.31 12.35 -9.21
C LEU A 265 22.51 12.89 -10.39
N GLU A 266 21.97 14.10 -10.28
CA GLU A 266 21.17 14.73 -11.34
C GLU A 266 22.01 15.05 -12.59
N ARG A 267 23.20 15.64 -12.41
CA ARG A 267 24.00 16.14 -13.55
C ARG A 267 24.83 15.06 -14.22
N GLN A 268 25.27 14.06 -13.47
CA GLN A 268 26.20 13.04 -13.99
C GLN A 268 25.58 11.65 -14.09
N GLY A 269 24.38 11.43 -13.55
CA GLY A 269 23.74 10.11 -13.49
C GLY A 269 24.57 9.11 -12.68
N LYS A 270 25.33 9.58 -11.69
CA LYS A 270 26.24 8.77 -10.89
C LYS A 270 25.90 8.88 -9.42
N ALA A 271 25.70 7.73 -8.79
CA ALA A 271 25.59 7.61 -7.34
C ALA A 271 26.74 6.76 -6.80
N GLN A 272 27.33 7.20 -5.70
CA GLN A 272 28.42 6.49 -5.02
C GLN A 272 28.28 6.70 -3.51
N LEU A 273 28.31 5.61 -2.76
CA LEU A 273 28.28 5.68 -1.31
C LEU A 273 29.50 6.45 -0.77
N ASP A 274 29.24 7.63 -0.22
CA ASP A 274 30.22 8.49 0.42
C ASP A 274 30.16 8.39 1.95
N LYS A 275 31.19 8.89 2.65
CA LYS A 275 31.27 8.80 4.13
C LYS A 275 30.12 9.52 4.86
N LYS A 276 29.53 10.52 4.22
CA LYS A 276 28.41 11.33 4.73
C LYS A 276 27.05 10.66 4.52
N ASP A 277 26.99 9.66 3.65
CA ASP A 277 25.75 8.98 3.30
C ASP A 277 25.36 7.96 4.36
N LYS A 278 24.05 7.82 4.57
CA LYS A 278 23.50 6.80 5.45
C LYS A 278 23.44 5.47 4.71
N LYS A 279 24.36 4.56 5.02
CA LYS A 279 24.30 3.20 4.51
C LYS A 279 23.03 2.50 4.99
N GLY A 280 22.42 1.73 4.09
CA GLY A 280 21.25 0.93 4.36
C GLY A 280 21.47 -0.17 5.41
N PRO A 281 20.38 -0.73 5.93
CA PRO A 281 19.01 -0.52 5.46
C PRO A 281 18.43 0.81 6.01
N VAL A 282 17.70 1.57 5.17
CA VAL A 282 17.14 2.89 5.53
C VAL A 282 15.62 2.82 5.62
N ASP A 283 15.06 3.49 6.63
CA ASP A 283 13.60 3.55 6.80
C ASP A 283 13.01 4.46 5.71
N ILE A 284 11.95 4.00 5.06
CA ILE A 284 11.22 4.74 4.01
C ILE A 284 9.76 4.99 4.40
N GLY A 285 9.23 4.18 5.33
CA GLY A 285 7.91 4.36 5.92
C GLY A 285 7.97 4.29 7.43
N LEU A 286 7.28 5.21 8.12
CA LEU A 286 7.15 5.24 9.58
C LEU A 286 5.68 5.33 9.99
N PHE A 287 5.37 4.69 11.10
CA PHE A 287 4.07 4.75 11.76
C PHE A 287 4.20 5.38 13.14
N LEU A 288 3.39 6.40 13.37
CA LEU A 288 3.34 7.18 14.60
C LEU A 288 1.99 6.97 15.29
N LYS A 289 2.03 6.80 16.61
CA LYS A 289 0.88 6.90 17.50
C LYS A 289 1.16 7.99 18.54
N LYS A 290 0.25 8.96 18.66
CA LYS A 290 0.26 9.97 19.72
C LYS A 290 -0.92 9.77 20.65
N LYS A 291 -0.63 9.51 21.93
CA LYS A 291 -1.65 9.46 22.98
C LYS A 291 -2.21 10.86 23.23
N LEU A 292 -3.53 10.98 23.27
CA LEU A 292 -4.21 12.23 23.60
C LEU A 292 -4.28 12.43 25.12
N ASP A 293 -4.15 13.68 25.56
CA ASP A 293 -4.28 14.08 26.96
C ASP A 293 -5.73 14.45 27.30
N THR A 294 -6.67 13.58 26.96
CA THR A 294 -8.11 13.77 27.19
C THR A 294 -8.65 12.73 28.17
N LYS A 295 -9.67 13.10 28.96
CA LYS A 295 -10.27 12.22 30.00
C LYS A 295 -10.83 10.90 29.45
N GLY A 296 -11.15 10.83 28.15
CA GLY A 296 -11.64 9.62 27.47
C GLY A 296 -10.55 8.73 26.87
N GLY A 297 -9.29 9.14 26.93
CA GLY A 297 -8.21 8.51 26.16
C GLY A 297 -8.40 8.69 24.66
N GLY A 298 -7.46 8.15 23.88
CA GLY A 298 -7.49 8.26 22.42
C GLY A 298 -6.10 8.35 21.83
N TYR A 299 -6.03 8.15 20.52
CA TYR A 299 -4.77 8.24 19.78
C TYR A 299 -5.00 8.96 18.45
N ALA A 300 -4.13 9.91 18.16
CA ALA A 300 -3.87 10.34 16.80
C ALA A 300 -2.88 9.35 16.16
N ARG A 301 -3.05 9.08 14.86
CA ARG A 301 -2.20 8.15 14.13
C ARG A 301 -1.70 8.79 12.86
N LEU A 302 -0.41 8.62 12.57
CA LEU A 302 0.17 9.13 11.35
C LEU A 302 0.98 8.04 10.67
N ILE A 303 0.91 8.01 9.35
CA ILE A 303 1.83 7.24 8.51
C ILE A 303 2.56 8.22 7.60
N VAL A 304 3.88 8.10 7.57
CA VAL A 304 4.74 8.95 6.73
C VAL A 304 5.56 8.06 5.82
N PHE A 305 5.52 8.34 4.52
CA PHE A 305 6.39 7.76 3.50
C PHE A 305 7.29 8.85 2.90
N GLY A 306 8.53 8.47 2.57
CA GLY A 306 9.49 9.31 1.84
C GLY A 306 9.34 9.27 0.32
N ASP A 307 8.19 8.83 -0.20
CA ASP A 307 7.90 8.75 -1.63
C ASP A 307 6.39 8.82 -1.83
N SER A 308 5.92 9.67 -2.76
CA SER A 308 4.53 9.72 -3.21
C SER A 308 4.28 8.96 -4.51
N ASP A 309 5.33 8.66 -5.28
CA ASP A 309 5.24 8.08 -6.61
C ASP A 309 4.71 6.65 -6.57
N PHE A 310 5.00 5.88 -5.51
CA PHE A 310 4.45 4.53 -5.34
C PHE A 310 2.91 4.48 -5.34
N LEU A 311 2.25 5.61 -5.07
CA LEU A 311 0.79 5.76 -5.08
C LEU A 311 0.21 6.21 -6.43
N SER A 312 1.07 6.69 -7.34
CA SER A 312 0.65 7.15 -8.66
C SER A 312 0.02 6.02 -9.49
N ASN A 313 -0.81 6.37 -10.47
CA ASN A 313 -1.39 5.41 -11.42
C ASN A 313 -0.33 4.53 -12.10
N THR A 314 0.91 5.03 -12.24
CA THR A 314 2.02 4.25 -12.80
C THR A 314 2.45 3.11 -11.89
N TYR A 315 2.54 3.33 -10.58
CA TYR A 315 3.17 2.39 -9.65
C TYR A 315 2.21 1.70 -8.68
N ILE A 316 1.01 2.22 -8.45
CA ILE A 316 0.08 1.66 -7.46
C ILE A 316 -0.25 0.18 -7.74
N MET A 317 -0.40 -0.20 -9.01
CA MET A 317 -0.67 -1.59 -9.40
C MET A 317 0.58 -2.49 -9.45
N THR A 318 1.75 -1.95 -9.13
CA THR A 318 3.02 -2.69 -9.17
C THR A 318 3.17 -3.55 -7.93
N SER A 319 3.23 -4.86 -8.14
CA SER A 319 3.44 -5.85 -7.07
C SER A 319 2.49 -5.65 -5.89
N GLY A 320 2.98 -5.25 -4.71
CA GLY A 320 2.19 -5.04 -3.50
C GLY A 320 1.88 -3.58 -3.15
N ASN A 321 2.13 -2.61 -4.04
CA ASN A 321 1.98 -1.18 -3.70
C ASN A 321 0.54 -0.82 -3.30
N GLU A 322 -0.47 -1.26 -4.07
CA GLU A 322 -1.89 -1.11 -3.76
C GLU A 322 -2.21 -1.71 -2.38
N ASP A 323 -1.79 -2.95 -2.13
CA ASP A 323 -2.05 -3.64 -0.88
C ASP A 323 -1.39 -2.94 0.33
N LEU A 324 -0.16 -2.42 0.17
CA LEU A 324 0.51 -1.64 1.21
C LEU A 324 -0.26 -0.35 1.51
N ALA A 325 -0.61 0.42 0.48
CA ALA A 325 -1.34 1.68 0.63
C ALA A 325 -2.68 1.47 1.32
N MET A 326 -3.46 0.49 0.86
CA MET A 326 -4.77 0.15 1.41
C MET A 326 -4.65 -0.33 2.87
N ASN A 327 -3.72 -1.23 3.18
CA ASN A 327 -3.52 -1.70 4.56
C ASN A 327 -3.13 -0.55 5.50
N CYS A 328 -2.26 0.36 5.06
CA CYS A 328 -1.87 1.54 5.82
C CYS A 328 -3.04 2.49 6.07
N MET A 329 -3.82 2.84 5.05
CA MET A 329 -4.99 3.73 5.18
C MET A 329 -6.09 3.10 6.05
N ASN A 330 -6.37 1.81 5.88
CA ASN A 330 -7.33 1.06 6.70
C ASN A 330 -6.92 1.03 8.19
N MET A 331 -5.61 0.86 8.46
CA MET A 331 -5.06 0.93 9.83
C MET A 331 -5.29 2.29 10.47
N LEU A 332 -5.08 3.38 9.73
CA LEU A 332 -5.32 4.74 10.22
C LEU A 332 -6.79 4.95 10.54
N LEU A 333 -7.67 4.46 9.67
CA LEU A 333 -9.13 4.54 9.86
C LEU A 333 -9.65 3.62 10.97
N GLY A 334 -8.79 2.82 11.61
CA GLY A 334 -9.14 1.97 12.75
C GLY A 334 -9.84 0.67 12.37
N GLU A 335 -9.77 0.26 11.11
CA GLU A 335 -10.33 -1.00 10.61
C GLU A 335 -9.34 -2.13 10.82
N ARG A 336 -9.23 -2.56 12.08
CA ARG A 336 -8.34 -3.67 12.49
C ARG A 336 -8.71 -5.02 11.87
N GLU A 337 -9.89 -5.15 11.27
CA GLU A 337 -10.44 -6.42 10.76
C GLU A 337 -10.56 -6.51 9.23
N LEU A 338 -10.26 -5.44 8.47
CA LEU A 338 -10.20 -5.49 7.00
C LEU A 338 -8.76 -5.68 6.50
N VAL A 339 -8.04 -6.66 7.05
CA VAL A 339 -6.89 -7.23 6.34
C VAL A 339 -7.44 -8.32 5.42
N VAL A 340 -8.20 -7.92 4.40
CA VAL A 340 -8.57 -8.83 3.32
C VAL A 340 -7.34 -8.98 2.45
N ILE A 341 -6.44 -9.90 2.82
CA ILE A 341 -5.39 -10.33 1.91
C ILE A 341 -6.10 -10.97 0.72
N LYS A 342 -6.27 -10.20 -0.36
CA LYS A 342 -6.62 -10.76 -1.66
C LYS A 342 -5.48 -11.73 -1.99
N LYS A 343 -5.76 -13.04 -1.98
CA LYS A 343 -4.86 -14.01 -2.61
C LYS A 343 -4.86 -13.73 -4.12
N LYS A 344 -4.17 -12.68 -4.57
CA LYS A 344 -3.61 -12.70 -5.92
C LYS A 344 -2.75 -13.95 -5.94
N LYS A 345 -2.95 -14.83 -6.93
CA LYS A 345 -2.03 -15.95 -7.16
C LYS A 345 -0.64 -15.35 -7.14
N ALA A 346 0.11 -15.65 -6.09
CA ALA A 346 1.48 -15.24 -6.02
C ALA A 346 2.13 -15.92 -7.22
N ASN A 347 2.47 -15.14 -8.24
CA ASN A 347 3.61 -15.52 -9.03
C ASN A 347 4.76 -15.42 -8.04
N HIS A 348 5.04 -16.53 -7.37
CA HIS A 348 6.18 -16.65 -6.49
C HIS A 348 7.39 -16.47 -7.40
N LEU A 349 7.84 -15.23 -7.56
CA LEU A 349 9.21 -14.96 -7.91
C LEU A 349 10.01 -15.42 -6.69
N THR A 350 10.25 -16.71 -6.60
CA THR A 350 11.19 -17.26 -5.62
C THR A 350 12.50 -16.52 -5.84
N PRO A 351 12.96 -15.71 -4.88
CA PRO A 351 14.17 -14.94 -5.05
C PRO A 351 15.31 -15.94 -5.32
N LEU A 352 15.98 -15.78 -6.45
CA LEU A 352 17.10 -16.64 -6.82
C LEU A 352 18.17 -16.52 -5.73
N THR A 353 18.69 -17.66 -5.28
CA THR A 353 19.85 -17.62 -4.39
C THR A 353 21.05 -17.01 -5.16
N PRO A 354 22.02 -16.38 -4.47
CA PRO A 354 23.22 -15.85 -5.13
C PRO A 354 23.95 -16.90 -5.99
N TYR A 355 23.85 -18.17 -5.60
CA TYR A 355 24.38 -19.31 -6.36
C TYR A 355 23.59 -19.58 -7.65
N GLN A 356 22.25 -19.54 -7.60
CA GLN A 356 21.39 -19.70 -8.78
C GLN A 356 21.56 -18.56 -9.79
N ALA A 357 21.67 -17.32 -9.31
CA ALA A 357 21.94 -16.15 -10.16
C ALA A 357 23.32 -16.25 -10.85
N SER A 358 24.35 -16.71 -10.13
CA SER A 358 25.68 -16.95 -10.70
C SER A 358 25.65 -18.05 -11.78
N LEU A 359 24.94 -19.15 -11.54
CA LEU A 359 24.75 -20.22 -12.53
C LEU A 359 24.07 -19.72 -13.81
N MET A 360 23.04 -18.89 -13.69
CA MET A 360 22.34 -18.31 -14.84
C MET A 360 23.22 -17.39 -15.69
N PHE A 361 24.28 -16.82 -15.12
CA PHE A 361 25.29 -16.09 -15.90
C PHE A 361 26.33 -17.04 -16.51
N TRP A 362 27.00 -17.85 -15.68
CA TRP A 362 28.14 -18.65 -16.10
C TRP A 362 27.78 -19.77 -17.09
N VAL A 363 26.59 -20.39 -16.95
CA VAL A 363 26.21 -21.51 -17.82
C VAL A 363 25.98 -21.05 -19.27
N PRO A 364 25.05 -20.12 -19.57
CA PRO A 364 24.80 -19.71 -20.95
C PRO A 364 25.89 -18.82 -21.54
N VAL A 365 26.55 -17.97 -20.74
CA VAL A 365 27.53 -17.01 -21.25
C VAL A 365 28.92 -17.62 -21.40
N VAL A 366 29.29 -18.59 -20.56
CA VAL A 366 30.65 -19.15 -20.54
C VAL A 366 30.66 -20.64 -20.86
N ALA A 367 29.91 -21.46 -20.12
CA ALA A 367 29.99 -22.93 -20.30
C ALA A 367 29.51 -23.37 -21.70
N ILE A 368 28.37 -22.86 -22.18
CA ILE A 368 27.84 -23.22 -23.50
C ILE A 368 28.80 -22.80 -24.64
N PRO A 369 29.28 -21.54 -24.72
CA PRO A 369 30.26 -21.15 -25.74
C PRO A 369 31.57 -21.94 -25.66
N CYS A 370 32.07 -22.25 -24.45
CA CYS A 370 33.26 -23.07 -24.29
C CYS A 370 33.07 -24.50 -24.82
N VAL A 371 31.91 -25.12 -24.58
CA VAL A 371 31.59 -26.45 -25.12
C VAL A 371 31.52 -26.42 -26.64
N ILE A 372 30.88 -25.38 -27.23
CA ILE A 372 30.81 -25.21 -28.69
C ILE A 372 32.21 -25.02 -29.29
N LEU A 373 33.05 -24.19 -28.68
CA LEU A 373 34.45 -24.00 -29.08
C LEU A 373 35.24 -25.30 -29.00
N PHE A 374 35.08 -26.05 -27.91
CA PHE A 374 35.78 -27.32 -27.71
C PHE A 374 35.38 -28.35 -28.76
N ILE A 375 34.09 -28.47 -29.07
CA ILE A 375 33.58 -29.33 -30.14
C ILE A 375 34.14 -28.87 -31.50
N GLY A 376 34.11 -27.57 -31.78
CA GLY A 376 34.63 -27.00 -33.03
C GLY A 376 36.13 -27.28 -33.23
N ILE A 377 36.94 -27.06 -32.19
CA ILE A 377 38.38 -27.35 -32.21
C ILE A 377 38.63 -28.86 -32.37
N SER A 378 37.87 -29.70 -31.65
CA SER A 378 38.02 -31.15 -31.73
C SER A 378 37.72 -31.67 -33.14
N VAL A 379 36.64 -31.20 -33.77
CA VAL A 379 36.29 -31.53 -35.16
C VAL A 379 37.35 -31.03 -36.14
N PHE A 380 37.86 -29.82 -35.95
CA PHE A 380 38.92 -29.26 -36.79
C PHE A 380 40.21 -30.09 -36.72
N LEU A 381 40.63 -30.52 -35.53
CA LEU A 381 41.83 -31.33 -35.33
C LEU A 381 41.71 -32.75 -35.89
N VAL A 382 40.53 -33.37 -35.78
CA VAL A 382 40.25 -34.68 -36.38
C VAL A 382 40.25 -34.59 -37.91
N ARG A 383 39.63 -33.56 -38.48
CA ARG A 383 39.61 -33.32 -39.94
C ARG A 383 40.97 -32.96 -40.54
N ARG A 384 41.91 -32.44 -39.74
CA ARG A 384 43.27 -32.14 -40.20
C ARG A 384 44.21 -33.35 -40.16
N ARG A 385 43.81 -34.43 -39.46
CA ARG A 385 44.56 -35.68 -39.33
C ARG A 385 44.05 -36.78 -40.28
N ALA A 386 42.82 -36.67 -40.77
CA ALA A 386 42.30 -37.41 -41.92
C ALA A 386 42.69 -36.68 -43.22
#